data_AF-A0A396GKQ0-F1
#
_entry.id   AF-A0A396GKQ0-F1
#
_cell.length_a   1.000
_cell.length_b   1.000
_cell.length_c   1.000
_cell.angle_alpha   90.00
_cell.angle_beta   90.00
_cell.angle_gamma   90.00
#
_symmetry.space_group_name_H-M   'P 1'
#
loop_
_entity.id
_entity.type
_entity.pdbx_description
1 polymer ?
#
loop_
_entity_poly.entity_id
_entity_poly.type
_entity_poly.pdbx_seq_one_letter_code
_entity_poly.pdbx_strand_id
1 'polypeptide(L)'
;MHELASAIENRGLKVGKAMYRELTGLRKPVFDKSNILHWPVLLLYAEVMSSDFIEDFCETDMFTVHLDMISFYMKCLFTFSLY
;
A
#
# COMPACT_ATOMS: atom_id res chain seq x y z
N MET A 1 1.65 4.26 21.41
CA MET A 1 2.43 4.93 20.35
C MET A 1 3.89 4.47 20.25
N HIS A 2 4.45 3.77 21.25
CA HIS A 2 5.86 3.32 21.21
C HIS A 2 6.11 2.02 20.43
N GLU A 3 5.14 1.11 20.33
CA GLU A 3 5.36 -0.20 19.71
C GLU A 3 5.62 -0.12 18.20
N LEU A 4 4.93 0.79 17.52
CA LEU A 4 5.11 0.97 16.08
C LEU A 4 6.50 1.51 15.74
N ALA A 5 6.92 2.58 16.43
CA ALA A 5 8.24 3.15 16.21
C ALA A 5 9.34 2.13 16.52
N SER A 6 9.20 1.39 17.62
CA SER A 6 10.15 0.33 17.99
C SER A 6 10.19 -0.81 16.97
N ALA A 7 9.05 -1.22 16.41
CA ALA A 7 9.02 -2.25 15.38
C ALA A 7 9.65 -1.77 14.06
N ILE A 8 9.45 -0.52 13.68
CA ILE A 8 10.07 0.08 12.48
C ILE A 8 11.60 0.10 12.64
N GLU A 9 12.08 0.51 13.81
CA GLU A 9 13.52 0.52 14.14
C GLU A 9 14.11 -0.90 14.18
N ASN A 10 13.44 -1.85 14.84
CA ASN A 10 13.86 -3.25 14.91
C ASN A 10 13.91 -3.92 13.53
N ARG A 11 13.01 -3.53 12.62
CA ARG A 11 12.98 -4.03 11.23
C ARG A 11 13.97 -3.27 10.32
N GLY A 12 14.67 -2.25 10.83
CA GLY A 12 15.66 -1.48 10.06
C GLY A 12 15.07 -0.57 8.99
N LEU A 13 13.78 -0.23 9.10
CA LEU A 13 13.07 0.60 8.13
C LEU A 13 13.44 2.07 8.30
N LYS A 14 13.72 2.76 7.19
CA LYS A 14 14.08 4.19 7.19
C LYS A 14 12.85 5.05 6.96
N VAL A 15 12.54 5.92 7.91
CA VAL A 15 11.42 6.87 7.79
C VAL A 15 11.90 8.15 7.09
N GLY A 16 11.36 8.42 5.90
CA GLY A 16 11.62 9.62 5.11
C GLY A 16 10.59 10.73 5.32
N LYS A 17 10.74 11.84 4.58
CA LYS A 17 9.73 12.92 4.56
C LYS A 17 8.42 12.43 3.92
N ALA A 18 7.29 12.81 4.51
CA ALA A 18 5.96 12.47 4.02
C ALA A 18 5.57 13.32 2.79
N MET A 19 6.17 13.01 1.63
CA MET A 19 5.97 13.76 0.38
C MET A 19 4.58 13.59 -0.23
N TYR A 20 3.90 12.46 0.01
CA TYR A 20 2.59 12.13 -0.56
C TYR A 20 1.46 12.19 0.47
N ARG A 21 1.62 13.02 1.50
CA ARG A 21 0.64 13.16 2.60
C ARG A 21 -0.74 13.62 2.12
N GLU A 22 -0.78 14.42 1.04
CA GLU A 22 -2.03 14.89 0.45
C GLU A 22 -2.78 13.76 -0.28
N LEU A 23 -2.06 12.80 -0.88
CA LEU A 23 -2.65 11.70 -1.65
C LEU A 23 -3.08 10.52 -0.77
N THR A 24 -2.33 10.25 0.31
CA THR A 24 -2.52 9.06 1.16
C THR A 24 -3.40 9.31 2.38
N GLY A 25 -3.72 10.58 2.65
CA GLY A 25 -4.28 10.99 3.93
C GLY A 25 -3.31 10.71 5.07
N LEU A 26 -3.66 11.12 6.29
CA LEU A 26 -2.84 10.92 7.50
C LEU A 26 -2.79 9.45 7.98
N ARG A 27 -2.86 8.48 7.07
CA ARG A 27 -2.86 7.06 7.38
C ARG A 27 -1.51 6.62 7.91
N LYS A 28 -1.58 5.84 8.99
CA LYS A 28 -0.42 5.28 9.68
C LYS A 28 -0.49 3.77 9.56
N PRO A 29 0.65 3.09 9.54
CA PRO A 29 0.67 1.63 9.62
C PRO A 29 0.07 1.18 10.95
N VAL A 30 -0.71 0.11 10.89
CA VAL A 30 -1.45 -0.45 12.02
C VAL A 30 -1.02 -1.89 12.26
N PHE A 31 -0.99 -2.30 13.52
CA PHE A 31 -0.81 -3.71 13.84
C PHE A 31 -2.13 -4.43 13.78
N ASP A 32 -2.11 -5.62 13.19
CA ASP A 32 -3.19 -6.59 13.35
C ASP A 32 -3.03 -7.39 14.65
N LYS A 33 -4.06 -8.15 15.01
CA LYS A 33 -4.14 -9.07 16.15
C LYS A 33 -3.00 -10.09 16.17
N SER A 34 -2.42 -10.40 15.02
CA SER A 34 -1.30 -11.33 14.87
C SER A 34 0.08 -10.66 15.02
N ASN A 35 0.13 -9.38 15.43
CA ASN A 35 1.36 -8.57 15.53
C ASN A 35 2.08 -8.36 14.18
N ILE A 36 1.36 -8.59 13.09
CA ILE A 36 1.78 -8.29 11.73
C ILE A 36 1.46 -6.83 11.44
N LEU A 37 2.36 -6.16 10.72
CA LEU A 37 2.23 -4.76 10.41
C LEU A 37 1.55 -4.59 9.06
N HIS A 38 0.51 -3.78 9.05
CA HIS A 38 -0.24 -3.41 7.87
C HIS A 38 0.14 -1.99 7.48
N TRP A 39 0.63 -1.84 6.25
CA TRP A 39 1.18 -0.62 5.72
C TRP A 39 0.23 0.04 4.74
N PRO A 40 0.00 1.36 4.84
CA PRO A 40 -0.59 2.11 3.74
C PRO A 40 0.47 2.24 2.63
N VAL A 41 0.21 1.66 1.47
CA VAL A 41 1.12 1.67 0.32
C VAL A 41 0.52 2.49 -0.81
N LEU A 42 1.29 3.43 -1.33
CA LEU A 42 0.94 4.21 -2.52
C LEU A 42 1.77 3.69 -3.70
N LEU A 43 1.09 3.22 -4.75
CA LEU A 43 1.72 2.85 -6.01
C LEU A 43 1.61 4.03 -6.99
N LEU A 44 2.72 4.40 -7.60
CA LEU A 44 2.79 5.50 -8.55
C LEU A 44 3.14 4.95 -9.93
N TYR A 45 2.24 5.18 -10.90
CA TYR A 45 2.44 4.81 -12.29
C TYR A 45 2.73 6.07 -13.11
N ALA A 46 4.01 6.41 -13.21
CA ALA A 46 4.46 7.60 -13.91
C ALA A 46 4.05 7.60 -15.40
N GLU A 47 3.92 6.41 -16.01
CA GLU A 47 3.55 6.25 -17.41
C GLU A 47 2.16 6.83 -17.74
N VAL A 48 1.21 6.68 -16.82
CA VAL A 48 -0.18 7.13 -16.99
C VAL A 48 -0.50 8.34 -16.10
N MET A 49 0.50 8.89 -15.41
CA MET A 49 0.32 9.93 -14.39
C MET A 49 -0.78 9.57 -13.38
N SER A 50 -0.87 8.28 -13.03
CA SER A 50 -1.90 7.76 -12.13
C SER A 50 -1.27 7.16 -10.88
N SER A 51 -2.08 7.03 -9.83
CA SER A 51 -1.66 6.47 -8.55
C SER A 51 -2.77 5.60 -7.95
N ASP A 52 -2.38 4.45 -7.41
CA ASP A 52 -3.26 3.59 -6.63
C ASP A 52 -2.86 3.63 -5.16
N PHE A 53 -3.85 3.55 -4.27
CA PHE A 53 -3.62 3.54 -2.84
C PHE A 53 -4.17 2.27 -2.20
N ILE A 54 -3.29 1.49 -1.58
CA ILE A 54 -3.62 0.30 -0.82
C ILE A 54 -3.62 0.69 0.65
N GLU A 55 -4.78 0.60 1.28
CA GLU A 55 -4.98 1.04 2.65
C GLU A 55 -4.40 0.05 3.67
N ASP A 56 -4.37 -1.23 3.30
CA ASP A 56 -4.17 -2.35 4.21
C ASP A 56 -3.22 -3.41 3.62
N PHE A 57 -1.96 -3.04 3.40
CA PHE A 57 -0.96 -3.95 2.83
C PHE A 57 -0.23 -4.71 3.93
N CYS A 58 -0.41 -6.02 3.99
CA CYS A 58 0.26 -6.88 4.96
C CYS A 58 1.76 -7.00 4.63
N GLU A 59 2.65 -6.81 5.61
CA GLU A 59 4.10 -6.89 5.38
C GLU A 59 4.58 -8.27 4.87
N THR A 60 3.84 -9.34 5.16
CA THR A 60 4.16 -10.69 4.68
C THR A 60 3.61 -11.00 3.29
N ASP A 61 2.73 -10.15 2.76
CA ASP A 61 2.12 -10.37 1.46
C ASP A 61 3.06 -9.93 0.33
N MET A 62 3.08 -10.73 -0.74
CA MET A 62 3.81 -10.38 -1.94
C MET A 62 3.03 -9.36 -2.76
N PHE A 63 3.76 -8.37 -3.30
CA PHE A 63 3.22 -7.41 -4.26
C PHE A 63 2.57 -8.07 -5.49
N THR A 64 3.03 -9.27 -5.88
CA THR A 64 2.49 -10.03 -7.02
C THR A 64 0.99 -10.28 -6.88
N VAL A 65 0.51 -10.63 -5.68
CA VAL A 65 -0.92 -10.92 -5.44
C VAL A 65 -1.76 -9.66 -5.63
N HIS A 66 -1.30 -8.52 -5.11
CA HIS A 66 -2.00 -7.25 -5.26
C HIS A 66 -1.96 -6.73 -6.72
N LEU A 67 -0.82 -6.85 -7.39
CA LEU A 67 -0.69 -6.45 -8.80
C LEU A 67 -1.50 -7.36 -9.73
N ASP A 68 -1.56 -8.67 -9.46
CA ASP A 68 -2.42 -9.60 -10.20
C ASP A 68 -3.89 -9.21 -10.04
N MET A 69 -4.31 -8.88 -8.81
CA MET A 69 -5.65 -8.36 -8.52
C MET A 69 -5.94 -7.09 -9.34
N ILE A 70 -5.08 -6.06 -9.27
CA ILE A 70 -5.24 -4.82 -10.05
C ILE A 70 -5.28 -5.11 -11.56
N SER A 71 -4.42 -5.99 -12.06
CA SER A 71 -4.41 -6.39 -13.47
C SER A 71 -5.71 -7.09 -13.89
N PHE A 72 -6.28 -7.89 -12.99
CA PHE A 72 -7.55 -8.58 -13.20
C PHE A 72 -8.72 -7.59 -13.20
N TYR A 73 -8.74 -6.63 -12.28
CA TYR A 73 -9.75 -5.57 -12.24
C TYR A 73 -9.68 -4.67 -13.47
N MET A 74 -8.48 -4.28 -13.91
CA MET A 74 -8.30 -3.50 -15.14
C MET A 74 -8.84 -4.28 -16.34
N LYS A 75 -8.47 -5.56 -16.50
CA LYS A 75 -9.01 -6.41 -17.57
C LYS A 75 -10.54 -6.50 -17.51
N CYS A 76 -11.12 -6.66 -16.32
CA CYS A 76 -12.57 -6.74 -16.14
C CYS A 76 -13.29 -5.43 -16.49
N LEU A 77 -12.77 -4.28 -16.04
CA LEU A 77 -13.28 -2.95 -16.35
C LEU A 77 -13.22 -2.63 -17.85
N PHE A 78 -12.11 -2.96 -18.53
CA PHE A 78 -12.01 -2.77 -19.98
C PHE A 78 -12.93 -3.71 -20.77
N THR A 79 -13.16 -4.93 -20.29
CA THR A 79 -14.09 -5.86 -20.95
C THR A 79 -15.53 -5.39 -20.80
N PHE A 80 -15.94 -4.88 -19.63
CA PHE A 80 -17.28 -4.34 -19.42
C PHE A 80 -17.53 -3.00 -20.12
N SER A 81 -16.50 -2.18 -20.34
CA SER A 81 -16.65 -0.91 -21.08
C SER A 81 -16.71 -1.08 -22.60
N LEU A 82 -16.45 -2.29 -23.11
CA LEU A 82 -16.53 -2.66 -24.53
C LEU A 82 -17.78 -3.50 -24.87
N TYR A 83 -18.71 -3.66 -23.93
CA TYR A 83 -20.04 -4.26 -24.13
C TYR A 83 -21.17 -3.26 -23.91
#